data_AF-A0A961Z6K7-F1
#
_entry.id   AF-A0A961Z6K7-F1
#
_cell.length_a   1.000
_cell.length_b   1.000
_cell.length_c   1.000
_cell.angle_alpha   90.00
_cell.angle_beta   90.00
_cell.angle_gamma   90.00
#
_symmetry.space_group_name_H-M   'P 1'
#
loop_
_entity.id
_entity.type
_entity.pdbx_description
1 polymer ?
#
loop_
_entity_poly.entity_id
_entity_poly.type
_entity_poly.pdbx_seq_one_letter_code
_entity_poly.pdbx_strand_id
1 'polypeptide(L)'
;YAQELLSAIATVQSNVQEDAARRDFSAATATAFAAAAKRTLARAFLTAAVIVVALGAIVILLWYGASEVLNGNLTAGTLSQFLIYAILAASSLGQLSEVWGDIQLAAGAAERIAELLDEQPAITAPAAPKALPSPAIGRVALSDVSFRYPTRPDAPALTDVGFTVQPGE
;
A
#
# COMPACT_ATOMS: atom_id res chain seq x y z
N TYR A 1 4.80 15.16 -6.43
CA TYR A 1 6.01 16.00 -6.48
C TYR A 1 6.87 15.77 -7.72
N ALA A 2 7.65 14.69 -7.84
CA ALA A 2 8.53 14.52 -9.01
C ALA A 2 7.77 14.44 -10.35
N GLN A 3 6.69 13.67 -10.40
CA GLN A 3 5.84 13.53 -11.59
C GLN A 3 5.12 14.84 -11.96
N GLU A 4 4.76 15.64 -10.95
CA GLU A 4 4.11 16.94 -11.10
C GLU A 4 5.07 17.99 -11.68
N LEU A 5 6.29 18.07 -11.14
CA LEU A 5 7.36 18.95 -11.66
C LEU A 5 7.76 18.59 -13.09
N LEU A 6 7.83 17.30 -13.40
CA LEU A 6 8.12 16.83 -14.77
C LEU A 6 6.99 17.19 -15.74
N SER A 7 5.73 17.09 -15.31
CA SER A 7 4.59 17.48 -16.14
C SER A 7 4.49 18.99 -16.37
N ALA A 8 5.02 19.79 -15.43
CA ALA A 8 4.96 21.26 -15.44
C ALA A 8 6.32 21.92 -15.74
N ILE A 9 7.23 21.24 -16.45
CA ILE A 9 8.62 21.69 -16.62
C ILE A 9 8.75 23.10 -17.22
N ALA A 10 7.88 23.47 -18.16
CA ALA A 10 7.86 24.80 -18.76
C ALA A 10 7.50 25.90 -17.73
N THR A 11 6.67 25.58 -16.73
CA THR A 11 6.33 26.50 -15.63
C THR A 11 7.48 26.63 -14.64
N VAL A 12 8.21 25.54 -14.37
CA VAL A 12 9.40 25.57 -13.51
C VAL A 12 10.49 26.44 -14.15
N GLN A 13 10.71 26.29 -15.46
CA GLN A 13 11.70 27.07 -16.21
C GLN A 13 11.31 28.53 -16.38
N SER A 14 10.04 28.82 -16.68
CA SER A 14 9.58 30.20 -16.84
C SER A 14 9.65 31.00 -15.54
N ASN A 15 9.62 30.33 -14.39
CA ASN A 15 9.79 30.93 -13.07
C ASN A 15 11.21 30.80 -12.51
N VAL A 16 12.16 30.21 -13.26
CA VAL A 16 13.57 30.00 -12.84
C VAL A 16 13.67 29.27 -11.49
N GLN A 17 12.84 28.25 -11.29
CA GLN A 17 12.73 27.48 -10.04
C GLN A 17 13.39 26.09 -10.11
N GLU A 18 14.23 25.83 -11.10
CA GLU A 18 14.87 24.54 -11.32
C GLU A 18 15.72 24.10 -10.12
N ASP A 19 16.44 25.04 -9.50
CA ASP A 19 17.29 24.75 -8.34
C ASP A 19 16.48 24.46 -7.07
N ALA A 20 15.34 25.11 -6.88
CA ALA A 20 14.41 24.79 -5.80
C ALA A 20 13.83 23.38 -6.00
N ALA A 21 13.31 23.08 -7.20
CA ALA A 21 12.78 21.77 -7.54
C ALA A 21 13.82 20.64 -7.37
N ARG A 22 15.07 20.88 -7.77
CA ARG A 22 16.19 19.94 -7.57
C ARG A 22 16.50 19.71 -6.11
N ARG A 23 16.53 20.76 -5.28
CA ARG A 23 16.77 20.64 -3.83
C ARG A 23 15.69 19.81 -3.15
N ASP A 24 14.43 20.10 -3.43
CA ASP A 24 13.31 19.37 -2.84
C ASP A 24 13.31 17.89 -3.26
N PHE A 25 13.55 17.61 -4.54
CA PHE A 25 13.68 16.25 -5.03
C PHE A 25 14.88 15.52 -4.39
N SER A 26 16.01 16.21 -4.24
CA SER A 26 17.20 15.67 -3.56
C SER A 26 16.92 15.35 -2.09
N ALA A 27 16.21 16.23 -1.36
CA ALA A 27 15.83 15.99 0.02
C ALA A 27 14.86 14.80 0.17
N ALA A 28 13.86 14.70 -0.71
CA ALA A 28 12.91 13.61 -0.74
C ALA A 28 13.60 12.26 -1.03
N THR A 29 14.49 12.23 -2.04
CA THR A 29 15.25 11.03 -2.39
C THR A 29 16.27 10.63 -1.32
N ALA A 30 16.93 11.59 -0.66
CA ALA A 30 17.83 11.31 0.45
C ALA A 30 17.09 10.68 1.64
N THR A 31 15.88 11.16 1.95
CA THR A 31 15.03 10.59 2.99
C THR A 31 14.59 9.17 2.64
N ALA A 32 14.15 8.94 1.41
CA ALA A 32 13.79 7.61 0.91
C ALA A 32 14.98 6.64 0.95
N PHE A 33 16.17 7.11 0.55
CA PHE A 33 17.41 6.32 0.59
C PHE A 33 17.78 5.95 2.03
N ALA A 34 17.74 6.90 2.97
CA ALA A 34 18.03 6.63 4.38
C ALA A 34 17.06 5.61 4.99
N ALA A 35 15.77 5.71 4.67
CA ALA A 35 14.77 4.73 5.09
C ALA A 35 15.04 3.34 4.48
N ALA A 36 15.36 3.28 3.18
CA ALA A 36 15.73 2.04 2.50
C ALA A 36 16.99 1.41 3.10
N ALA A 37 18.02 2.21 3.38
CA ALA A 37 19.27 1.75 4.00
C ALA A 37 19.02 1.14 5.39
N LYS A 38 18.23 1.82 6.25
CA LYS A 38 17.84 1.28 7.56
C LYS A 38 17.07 -0.03 7.43
N ARG A 39 16.13 -0.11 6.48
CA ARG A 39 15.36 -1.34 6.22
C ARG A 39 16.26 -2.48 5.76
N THR A 40 17.20 -2.21 4.86
CA THR A 40 18.16 -3.21 4.37
C THR A 40 19.08 -3.71 5.49
N LEU A 41 19.58 -2.81 6.34
CA LEU A 41 20.39 -3.19 7.51
C LEU A 41 19.59 -4.04 8.50
N ALA A 42 18.34 -3.66 8.81
CA ALA A 42 17.47 -4.44 9.67
C ALA A 42 17.20 -5.84 9.11
N ARG A 43 16.94 -5.93 7.80
CA ARG A 43 16.77 -7.22 7.12
C ARG A 43 18.06 -8.05 7.14
N ALA A 44 19.21 -7.45 6.87
CA ALA A 44 20.49 -8.13 6.90
C ALA A 44 20.80 -8.69 8.30
N PHE A 45 20.56 -7.90 9.36
CA PHE A 45 20.72 -8.35 10.74
C PHE A 45 19.77 -9.50 11.07
N LEU A 46 18.49 -9.38 10.69
CA LEU A 46 17.51 -10.44 10.91
C LEU A 46 17.91 -11.74 10.22
N THR A 47 18.33 -11.68 8.94
CA THR A 47 18.82 -12.85 8.20
C THR A 47 20.06 -13.45 8.86
N ALA A 48 21.02 -12.62 9.27
CA ALA A 48 22.22 -13.09 9.96
C ALA A 48 21.86 -13.76 11.31
N ALA A 49 20.96 -13.16 12.10
CA ALA A 49 20.49 -13.73 13.35
C ALA A 49 19.81 -15.08 13.16
N VAL A 50 18.94 -15.21 12.14
CA VAL A 50 18.28 -16.48 11.80
C VAL A 50 19.31 -17.55 11.44
N ILE A 51 20.31 -17.22 10.61
CA ILE A 51 21.37 -18.17 10.24
C ILE A 51 22.19 -18.60 11.45
N VAL A 52 22.60 -17.65 12.31
CA VAL A 52 23.38 -17.95 13.52
C VAL A 52 22.59 -18.83 14.48
N VAL A 53 21.31 -18.54 14.69
CA VAL A 53 20.43 -19.35 15.55
C VAL A 53 20.23 -20.75 14.97
N ALA A 54 19.98 -20.86 13.66
CA ALA A 54 19.77 -22.16 13.02
C ALA A 54 21.02 -23.03 13.06
N LEU A 55 22.18 -22.49 12.67
CA LEU A 55 23.45 -23.22 12.73
C LEU A 55 23.85 -23.52 14.17
N GLY A 56 23.66 -22.57 15.10
CA GLY A 56 23.91 -22.78 16.52
C GLY A 56 23.06 -23.90 17.10
N ALA A 57 21.78 -23.96 16.76
CA ALA A 57 20.89 -25.04 17.16
C ALA A 57 21.36 -26.40 16.61
N ILE A 58 21.79 -26.46 15.35
CA ILE A 58 22.34 -27.69 14.75
C ILE A 58 23.61 -28.13 15.49
N VAL A 59 24.54 -27.22 15.76
CA VAL A 59 25.80 -27.53 16.46
C VAL A 59 25.53 -28.05 17.87
N ILE A 60 24.66 -27.37 18.64
CA ILE A 60 24.28 -27.80 19.99
C ILE A 60 23.61 -29.17 19.96
N LEU A 61 22.68 -29.38 19.03
CA LEU A 61 21.95 -30.63 18.89
C LEU A 61 22.88 -31.79 18.51
N LEU A 62 23.81 -31.58 17.58
CA LEU A 62 24.80 -32.59 17.20
C LEU A 62 25.76 -32.89 18.34
N TRP A 63 26.22 -31.87 19.08
CA TRP A 63 27.11 -32.07 20.22
C TRP A 63 26.43 -32.90 21.32
N TYR A 64 25.20 -32.52 21.69
CA TYR A 64 24.41 -33.26 22.68
C TYR A 64 24.09 -34.68 22.20
N GLY A 65 23.60 -34.82 20.97
CA GLY A 65 23.24 -36.10 20.38
C GLY A 65 24.44 -37.04 20.25
N ALA A 66 25.59 -36.54 19.82
CA ALA A 66 26.82 -37.34 19.74
C ALA A 66 27.29 -37.80 21.12
N SER A 67 27.20 -36.94 22.15
CA SER A 67 27.50 -37.32 23.53
C SER A 67 26.61 -38.45 24.02
N GLU A 68 25.31 -38.40 23.73
CA GLU A 68 24.36 -39.47 24.12
C GLU A 68 24.59 -40.78 23.36
N VAL A 69 25.07 -40.71 22.11
CA VAL A 69 25.48 -41.90 21.36
C VAL A 69 26.73 -42.53 21.99
N LEU A 70 27.71 -41.71 22.41
CA LEU A 70 28.91 -42.20 23.09
C LEU A 70 28.60 -42.81 24.46
N ASN A 71 27.60 -42.27 25.16
CA ASN A 71 27.12 -42.80 26.44
C ASN A 71 26.27 -44.08 26.30
N GLY A 72 25.95 -44.50 25.07
CA GLY A 72 25.15 -45.70 24.78
C GLY A 72 23.64 -45.53 24.96
N ASN A 73 23.16 -44.32 25.24
CA ASN A 73 21.74 -44.00 25.43
C ASN A 73 20.99 -43.86 24.10
N LEU A 74 21.69 -43.48 23.03
CA LEU A 74 21.17 -43.34 21.69
C LEU A 74 22.00 -44.13 20.68
N THR A 75 21.37 -44.57 19.59
CA THR A 75 22.09 -45.09 18.44
C THR A 75 22.36 -43.95 17.45
N ALA A 76 23.46 -44.05 16.69
CA ALA A 76 23.76 -43.10 15.61
C ALA A 76 22.63 -43.06 14.55
N GLY A 77 21.93 -44.17 14.33
CA GLY A 77 20.78 -44.26 13.43
C GLY A 77 19.59 -43.42 13.92
N THR A 78 19.26 -43.51 15.21
CA THR A 78 18.18 -42.74 15.83
C THR A 78 18.44 -41.24 15.75
N LEU A 79 19.68 -40.80 16.02
CA LEU A 79 20.07 -39.40 15.88
C LEU A 79 19.94 -38.91 14.43
N SER A 80 20.40 -39.70 13.47
CA SER A 80 20.30 -39.36 12.04
C SER A 80 18.84 -39.24 11.58
N GLN A 81 17.97 -40.14 12.03
CA GLN A 81 16.55 -40.10 11.74
C GLN A 81 15.88 -38.84 12.31
N PHE A 82 16.20 -38.49 13.56
CA PHE A 82 15.70 -37.26 14.18
C PHE A 82 16.08 -36.01 13.37
N LEU A 83 17.35 -35.90 12.93
CA LEU A 83 17.82 -34.77 12.15
C LEU A 83 17.08 -34.62 10.82
N ILE A 84 16.86 -35.73 10.10
CA ILE A 84 16.12 -35.72 8.83
C ILE A 84 14.67 -35.24 9.05
N TYR A 85 14.01 -35.76 10.09
CA TYR A 85 12.64 -35.34 10.41
C TYR A 85 12.55 -33.89 10.89
N ALA A 86 13.53 -33.42 11.66
CA ALA A 86 13.59 -32.03 12.10
C ALA A 86 13.74 -31.07 10.90
N ILE A 87 14.59 -31.38 9.94
CA ILE A 87 14.76 -30.58 8.70
C ILE A 87 13.45 -30.56 7.91
N LEU A 88 12.80 -31.72 7.75
CA LEU A 88 11.54 -31.81 7.04
C LEU A 88 10.46 -30.96 7.72
N ALA A 89 10.28 -31.11 9.03
CA ALA A 89 9.31 -30.33 9.81
C ALA A 89 9.58 -28.82 9.74
N ALA A 90 10.84 -28.40 9.86
CA ALA A 90 11.22 -27.00 9.75
C ALA A 90 10.89 -26.42 8.36
N SER A 91 11.16 -27.17 7.29
CA SER A 91 10.85 -26.73 5.92
C SER A 91 9.34 -26.60 5.67
N SER A 92 8.54 -27.51 6.23
CA SER A 92 7.07 -27.45 6.13
C SER A 92 6.50 -26.28 6.93
N LEU A 93 7.02 -26.02 8.14
CA LEU A 93 6.62 -24.86 8.94
C LEU A 93 6.99 -23.53 8.26
N GLY A 94 8.15 -23.48 7.60
CA GLY A 94 8.57 -22.31 6.81
C GLY A 94 7.58 -22.01 5.68
N GLN A 95 7.24 -23.02 4.87
CA GLN A 95 6.26 -22.86 3.78
C GLN A 95 4.87 -22.47 4.29
N LEU A 96 4.40 -23.06 5.39
CA LEU A 96 3.12 -22.68 5.99
C LEU A 96 3.11 -21.21 6.43
N SER A 97 4.24 -20.71 6.95
CA SER A 97 4.37 -19.31 7.37
C SER A 97 4.33 -18.34 6.17
N GLU A 98 4.91 -18.73 5.04
CA GLU A 98 4.82 -17.96 3.79
C GLU A 98 3.38 -17.90 3.26
N VAL A 99 2.71 -19.05 3.17
CA VAL A 99 1.30 -19.13 2.74
C VAL A 99 0.39 -18.29 3.65
N TRP A 100 0.63 -18.31 4.96
CA TRP A 100 -0.11 -17.47 5.90
C TRP A 100 0.09 -15.97 5.64
N GLY A 101 1.31 -15.56 5.26
CA GLY A 101 1.60 -14.19 4.85
C GLY A 101 0.85 -13.77 3.58
N ASP A 102 0.80 -14.65 2.58
CA ASP A 102 0.08 -14.40 1.33
C ASP A 102 -1.44 -14.29 1.56
N ILE A 103 -1.99 -15.13 2.44
CA ILE A 103 -3.41 -15.05 2.84
C ILE A 103 -3.72 -13.70 3.49
N GLN A 104 -2.86 -13.19 4.37
CA GLN A 104 -3.07 -11.88 4.99
C GLN A 104 -3.01 -10.74 3.97
N LEU A 105 -2.08 -10.79 3.03
CA LEU A 105 -2.00 -9.82 1.94
C LEU A 105 -3.27 -9.84 1.08
N ALA A 106 -3.73 -11.04 0.70
CA ALA A 106 -4.93 -11.22 -0.11
C ALA A 106 -6.19 -10.74 0.64
N ALA A 107 -6.29 -11.02 1.94
CA ALA A 107 -7.40 -10.57 2.77
C ALA A 107 -7.49 -9.04 2.82
N GLY A 108 -6.36 -8.34 3.05
CA GLY A 108 -6.34 -6.87 3.06
C GLY A 108 -6.67 -6.25 1.70
N ALA A 109 -6.24 -6.88 0.59
CA ALA A 109 -6.63 -6.44 -0.75
C ALA A 109 -8.14 -6.65 -1.00
N ALA A 110 -8.69 -7.78 -0.57
CA ALA A 110 -10.12 -8.08 -0.70
C ALA A 110 -10.99 -7.12 0.12
N GLU A 111 -10.56 -6.76 1.34
CA GLU A 111 -11.21 -5.75 2.17
C GLU A 111 -11.31 -4.41 1.42
N ARG A 112 -10.21 -3.93 0.84
CA ARG A 112 -10.22 -2.69 0.07
C ARG A 112 -11.13 -2.73 -1.16
N ILE A 113 -11.22 -3.88 -1.84
CA ILE A 113 -12.15 -4.07 -2.95
C ILE A 113 -13.60 -4.03 -2.45
N ALA A 114 -13.89 -4.69 -1.33
CA ALA A 114 -15.22 -4.69 -0.72
C ALA A 114 -15.66 -3.26 -0.33
N GLU A 115 -14.79 -2.49 0.32
CA GLU A 115 -15.05 -1.07 0.63
C GLU A 115 -15.40 -0.26 -0.62
N LEU A 116 -14.69 -0.46 -1.72
CA LEU A 116 -14.94 0.24 -2.98
C LEU A 116 -16.25 -0.19 -3.64
N LEU A 117 -16.66 -1.46 -3.49
CA LEU A 117 -17.92 -1.97 -4.02
C LEU A 117 -19.13 -1.52 -3.19
N ASP A 118 -18.95 -1.37 -1.89
CA ASP A 118 -20.00 -0.93 -0.96
C ASP A 118 -20.14 0.61 -0.91
N GLU A 119 -19.22 1.35 -1.50
CA GLU A 119 -19.26 2.81 -1.59
C GLU A 119 -20.53 3.28 -2.35
N GLN A 120 -21.38 4.06 -1.67
CA GLN A 120 -22.59 4.60 -2.27
C GLN A 120 -22.35 6.01 -2.83
N PRO A 121 -22.66 6.28 -4.12
CA PRO A 121 -22.53 7.61 -4.68
C PRO A 121 -23.43 8.61 -3.96
N ALA A 122 -22.89 9.76 -3.58
CA ALA A 122 -23.68 10.85 -2.99
C ALA A 122 -24.74 11.43 -3.96
N ILE A 123 -24.55 11.24 -5.27
CA ILE A 123 -25.47 11.67 -6.32
C ILE A 123 -25.89 10.44 -7.12
N THR A 124 -27.11 9.97 -6.90
CA THR A 124 -27.71 8.85 -7.62
C THR A 124 -28.75 9.35 -8.63
N ALA A 125 -28.92 8.64 -9.74
CA ALA A 125 -30.03 8.91 -10.65
C ALA A 125 -31.37 8.71 -9.91
N PRO A 126 -32.35 9.61 -10.08
CA PRO A 126 -33.66 9.46 -9.46
C PRO A 126 -34.38 8.21 -10.00
N ALA A 127 -35.14 7.52 -9.15
CA ALA A 127 -35.83 6.26 -9.50
C ALA A 127 -36.78 6.37 -10.70
N ALA A 128 -37.34 7.56 -10.93
CA ALA A 128 -38.15 7.88 -12.11
C ALA A 128 -37.58 9.14 -12.78
N PRO A 129 -36.60 9.00 -13.70
CA PRO A 129 -36.03 10.14 -14.38
C PRO A 129 -37.09 10.79 -15.26
N LYS A 130 -37.33 12.10 -15.07
CA LYS A 130 -38.17 12.87 -16.00
C LYS A 130 -37.43 13.03 -17.31
N ALA A 131 -38.03 12.51 -18.39
CA ALA A 131 -37.52 12.74 -19.73
C ALA A 131 -37.57 14.24 -20.04
N LEU A 132 -36.50 14.74 -20.65
CA LEU A 132 -36.51 16.09 -21.19
C LEU A 132 -37.53 16.16 -22.35
N PRO A 133 -38.24 17.29 -22.50
CA PRO A 133 -39.12 17.50 -23.64
C PRO A 133 -38.34 17.41 -24.96
N SER A 134 -38.97 16.86 -26.01
CA SER A 134 -38.41 16.79 -27.35
C SER A 134 -39.30 17.60 -28.32
N PRO A 135 -38.78 18.66 -28.97
CA PRO A 135 -37.41 19.17 -28.87
C PRO A 135 -37.11 19.82 -27.51
N ALA A 136 -35.83 19.87 -27.13
CA ALA A 136 -35.42 20.52 -25.89
C ALA A 136 -35.77 22.01 -25.94
N ILE A 137 -36.39 22.52 -24.86
CA ILE A 137 -36.84 23.91 -24.78
C ILE A 137 -35.64 24.88 -24.78
N GLY A 138 -34.49 24.47 -24.23
CA GLY A 138 -33.25 25.26 -24.24
C GLY A 138 -33.21 26.41 -23.23
N ARG A 139 -34.24 26.58 -22.38
CA ARG A 139 -34.25 27.57 -21.29
C ARG A 139 -33.52 27.02 -20.06
N VAL A 140 -32.53 27.76 -19.54
CA VAL A 140 -31.80 27.43 -18.32
C VAL A 140 -32.07 28.51 -17.27
N ALA A 141 -32.44 28.12 -16.05
CA ALA A 141 -32.65 29.05 -14.95
C ALA A 141 -31.97 28.52 -13.68
N LEU A 142 -31.26 29.41 -12.98
CA LEU A 142 -30.75 29.20 -11.64
C LEU A 142 -31.51 30.15 -10.72
N SER A 143 -31.95 29.65 -9.56
CA SER A 143 -32.70 30.42 -8.57
C SER A 143 -32.03 30.25 -7.21
N ASP A 144 -31.51 31.35 -6.65
CA ASP A 144 -30.94 31.42 -5.30
C ASP A 144 -29.92 30.31 -5.00
N VAL A 145 -29.04 30.03 -5.96
CA VAL A 145 -28.10 28.91 -5.86
C VAL A 145 -26.87 29.33 -5.08
N SER A 146 -26.67 28.66 -3.94
CA SER A 146 -25.46 28.71 -3.13
C SER A 146 -24.72 27.37 -3.22
N PHE A 147 -23.42 27.40 -3.51
CA PHE A 147 -22.62 26.19 -3.72
C PHE A 147 -21.26 26.27 -3.03
N ARG A 148 -20.85 25.16 -2.44
CA ARG A 148 -19.57 24.96 -1.75
C ARG A 148 -18.94 23.67 -2.26
N TYR A 149 -17.65 23.71 -2.58
CA TYR A 149 -16.92 22.49 -2.90
C TYR A 149 -16.73 21.66 -1.62
N PRO A 150 -16.94 20.32 -1.65
CA PRO A 150 -16.74 19.46 -0.49
C PRO A 150 -15.32 19.53 0.10
N THR A 151 -14.33 19.83 -0.74
CA THR A 151 -12.92 19.99 -0.33
C THR A 151 -12.63 21.31 0.40
N ARG A 152 -13.54 22.29 0.34
CA ARG A 152 -13.42 23.60 1.00
C ARG A 152 -14.80 24.09 1.49
N PRO A 153 -15.37 23.44 2.52
CA PRO A 153 -16.74 23.73 2.96
C PRO A 153 -16.91 25.16 3.48
N ASP A 154 -15.86 25.77 4.04
CA ASP A 154 -15.93 27.10 4.63
C ASP A 154 -15.96 28.23 3.60
N ALA A 155 -15.49 27.97 2.37
CA ALA A 155 -15.41 28.96 1.30
C ALA A 155 -16.52 28.73 0.25
N PRO A 156 -17.57 29.56 0.21
CA PRO A 156 -18.59 29.44 -0.83
C PRO A 156 -18.01 29.83 -2.20
N ALA A 157 -18.30 29.01 -3.21
CA ALA A 157 -17.95 29.29 -4.60
C ALA A 157 -19.04 30.10 -5.30
N LEU A 158 -20.31 29.85 -4.96
CA LEU A 158 -21.47 30.65 -5.38
C LEU A 158 -22.25 31.03 -4.13
N THR A 159 -22.73 32.27 -4.08
CA THR A 159 -23.60 32.78 -3.01
C THR A 159 -24.79 33.46 -3.66
N ASP A 160 -25.98 32.89 -3.44
CA ASP A 160 -27.29 33.42 -3.84
C ASP A 160 -27.35 33.88 -5.30
N VAL A 161 -26.84 33.04 -6.21
CA VAL A 161 -26.80 33.34 -7.64
C VAL A 161 -28.13 32.96 -8.30
N GLY A 162 -28.76 33.91 -8.98
CA GLY A 162 -29.96 33.70 -9.78
C GLY A 162 -29.90 34.39 -11.13
N PHE A 163 -30.16 33.65 -12.21
CA PHE A 163 -30.30 34.19 -13.57
C PHE A 163 -31.07 33.23 -14.47
N THR A 164 -31.57 33.73 -15.60
CA THR A 164 -32.26 32.93 -16.63
C THR A 164 -31.66 33.24 -17.99
N VAL A 165 -31.35 32.20 -18.76
CA VAL A 165 -30.88 32.28 -20.15
C VAL A 165 -32.00 31.77 -21.06
N GLN A 166 -32.36 32.57 -22.05
CA GLN A 166 -33.38 32.19 -23.03
C GLN A 166 -32.80 31.28 -24.12
N PRO A 167 -33.65 30.51 -24.81
CA PRO A 167 -33.19 29.65 -25.90
C PRO A 167 -32.57 30.49 -27.03
N GLY A 168 -31.27 30.28 -27.31
CA GLY A 168 -30.56 30.91 -28.43
C GLY A 168 -29.85 32.23 -28.14
N GLU A 169 -29.79 32.67 -26.88
CA GLU A 169 -28.92 33.78 -26.41
C GLU A 169 -27.45 33.38 -26.27
#